data_AF-A0A6G3XPU1-F1
#
_entry.id   AF-A0A6G3XPU1-F1
#
_cell.length_a   1.000
_cell.length_b   1.000
_cell.length_c   1.000
_cell.angle_alpha   90.00
_cell.angle_beta   90.00
_cell.angle_gamma   90.00
#
_symmetry.space_group_name_H-M   'P 1'
#
loop_
_entity.id
_entity.type
_entity.pdbx_description
1 polymer ?
#
loop_
_entity_poly.entity_id
_entity_poly.type
_entity_poly.pdbx_seq_one_letter_code
_entity_poly.pdbx_strand_id
1 'polypeptide(L)'
;VLPLRIAVRPGDTGAELLRRVVLEIREVRRHQRYPQADLRRDLALESADAPLTGPMVNVKPFDDALDFAGATGTVRNLAAG
;
A
#
# COMPACT_ATOMS: atom_id res chain seq x y z
N VAL A 1 -4.67 -4.14 -2.10
CA VAL A 1 -3.81 -3.12 -2.73
C VAL A 1 -4.68 -1.95 -3.15
N LEU A 2 -4.22 -0.71 -2.99
CA LEU A 2 -4.94 0.49 -3.43
C LEU A 2 -4.04 1.29 -4.39
N PRO A 3 -4.58 1.84 -5.49
CA PRO A 3 -3.82 2.74 -6.34
C PRO A 3 -3.56 4.06 -5.60
N LEU A 4 -2.33 4.56 -5.67
CA LEU A 4 -1.94 5.88 -5.18
C LEU A 4 -1.51 6.72 -6.36
N ARG A 5 -2.20 7.83 -6.63
CA ARG A 5 -1.81 8.74 -7.72
C ARG A 5 -0.98 9.88 -7.15
N ILE A 6 0.34 9.73 -7.22
CA ILE A 6 1.29 10.72 -6.69
C ILE A 6 1.93 11.49 -7.84
N ALA A 7 1.69 12.80 -7.90
CA ALA A 7 2.45 13.67 -8.79
C ALA A 7 3.84 13.93 -8.20
N VAL A 8 4.89 13.78 -9.00
CA VAL A 8 6.30 14.06 -8.63
C VAL A 8 6.85 15.11 -9.59
N ARG A 9 7.61 16.09 -9.07
CA ARG A 9 8.20 17.19 -9.83
C ARG A 9 9.72 17.26 -9.57
N PRO A 10 10.53 17.69 -10.55
CA PRO A 10 12.00 17.73 -10.41
C PRO A 10 12.58 18.56 -9.25
N GLY A 11 11.78 19.42 -8.59
CA GLY A 11 12.21 20.24 -7.45
C GLY A 11 11.59 19.83 -6.11
N ASP A 12 10.84 18.74 -6.05
CA ASP A 12 10.17 18.32 -4.82
C ASP A 12 11.21 17.91 -3.76
N THR A 13 11.10 18.48 -2.56
CA THR A 13 11.78 17.95 -1.38
C THR A 13 11.11 16.66 -0.92
N GLY A 14 11.85 15.81 -0.20
CA GLY A 14 11.30 14.58 0.38
C GLY A 14 10.09 14.85 1.30
N ALA A 15 10.09 15.95 2.05
CA ALA A 15 8.98 16.33 2.91
C ALA A 15 7.71 16.71 2.12
N GLU A 16 7.85 17.39 0.99
CA GLU A 16 6.72 17.76 0.13
C GLU A 16 6.12 16.56 -0.57
N LEU A 17 6.96 15.61 -1.00
CA LEU A 17 6.51 14.35 -1.57
C LEU A 17 5.79 13.51 -0.50
N LEU A 18 6.38 13.36 0.69
CA LEU A 18 5.79 12.60 1.79
C LEU A 18 4.43 13.19 2.21
N ARG A 19 4.31 14.51 2.26
CA ARG A 19 3.02 15.17 2.55
C ARG A 19 1.95 14.79 1.53
N ARG A 20 2.28 14.78 0.23
CA ARG A 20 1.36 14.31 -0.83
C ARG A 20 0.97 12.85 -0.66
N VAL A 21 1.94 11.97 -0.37
CA VAL A 21 1.69 10.55 -0.13
C VAL A 21 0.72 10.35 1.04
N VAL A 22 0.92 11.04 2.16
CA VAL A 22 0.04 10.94 3.33
C VAL A 22 -1.38 11.39 3.01
N LEU A 23 -1.53 12.49 2.26
CA LEU A 23 -2.85 12.99 1.84
C LEU A 23 -3.55 11.99 0.92
N GLU A 24 -2.84 11.46 -0.08
CA GLU A 24 -3.39 10.46 -1.00
C GLU A 24 -3.83 9.19 -0.26
N ILE A 25 -2.99 8.67 0.65
CA ILE A 25 -3.34 7.49 1.48
C ILE A 25 -4.62 7.73 2.27
N ARG A 26 -4.80 8.93 2.84
CA ARG A 26 -6.01 9.27 3.61
C ARG A 26 -7.25 9.28 2.72
N GLU A 27 -7.15 9.83 1.52
CA GLU A 27 -8.27 9.88 0.58
C GLU A 27 -8.63 8.48 0.06
N VAL A 28 -7.67 7.70 -0.45
CA VAL A 28 -7.97 6.37 -1.01
C VAL A 28 -8.40 5.36 0.06
N ARG A 29 -7.96 5.50 1.32
CA ARG A 29 -8.40 4.63 2.41
C ARG A 29 -9.91 4.67 2.63
N ARG A 30 -10.55 5.82 2.37
CA ARG A 30 -12.02 5.95 2.48
C ARG A 30 -12.75 5.02 1.51
N HIS A 31 -12.09 4.64 0.42
CA HIS A 31 -12.63 3.81 -0.66
C HIS A 31 -12.03 2.39 -0.69
N GLN A 32 -11.32 1.97 0.36
CA GLN A 32 -10.57 0.72 0.36
C GLN A 32 -11.39 -0.56 0.18
N ARG A 33 -12.72 -0.47 0.34
CA ARG A 33 -13.65 -1.59 0.17
C ARG A 33 -14.07 -1.81 -1.28
N TYR A 34 -13.76 -0.87 -2.17
CA TYR A 34 -14.12 -0.98 -3.57
C TYR A 34 -13.22 -2.03 -4.26
N PRO A 35 -13.78 -3.10 -4.87
CA PRO A 35 -13.00 -4.19 -5.40
C PRO A 35 -12.10 -3.76 -6.57
N GLN A 36 -10.87 -4.28 -6.59
CA GLN A 36 -9.91 -3.92 -7.64
C GLN A 36 -10.32 -4.46 -9.02
N ALA A 37 -11.02 -5.60 -9.07
CA ALA A 37 -11.59 -6.13 -10.31
C ALA A 37 -12.67 -5.21 -10.89
N ASP A 38 -13.51 -4.63 -10.03
CA ASP A 38 -14.54 -3.67 -10.46
C ASP A 38 -13.88 -2.36 -10.94
N LEU A 39 -12.82 -1.91 -10.26
CA LEU A 39 -12.05 -0.73 -10.68
C LEU A 39 -11.44 -0.89 -12.07
N ARG A 40 -10.91 -2.08 -12.37
CA ARG A 40 -10.36 -2.38 -13.70
C ARG A 40 -11.45 -2.39 -14.76
N ARG A 41 -12.61 -2.97 -14.46
CA ARG A 41 -13.77 -2.98 -15.36
C ARG A 41 -14.24 -1.55 -15.65
N ASP A 42 -14.41 -0.74 -14.61
CA ASP A 42 -14.90 0.64 -14.72
C ASP A 42 -13.92 1.55 -15.48
N LEU A 43 -12.62 1.22 -15.47
CA LEU A 43 -11.58 1.92 -16.23
C LEU A 43 -11.35 1.35 -17.65
N ALA A 44 -12.18 0.39 -18.10
CA ALA A 44 -12.04 -0.29 -19.39
C ALA A 44 -10.63 -0.88 -19.61
N LEU A 45 -9.97 -1.33 -18.54
CA LEU A 45 -8.71 -2.05 -18.61
C LEU A 45 -9.00 -3.53 -18.90
N GLU A 46 -9.36 -3.82 -20.15
CA GLU A 46 -9.87 -5.12 -20.58
C GLU A 46 -8.80 -6.22 -20.65
N SER A 47 -7.54 -5.86 -20.89
CA SER A 47 -6.43 -6.82 -20.84
C SER A 47 -5.96 -7.03 -19.40
N ALA A 48 -5.80 -8.30 -19.01
CA ALA A 48 -5.15 -8.67 -17.74
C ALA A 48 -3.70 -8.15 -17.66
N ASP A 49 -3.05 -7.99 -18.80
CA ASP A 49 -1.64 -7.56 -18.90
C ASP A 49 -1.47 -6.04 -18.77
N ALA A 50 -2.55 -5.25 -18.83
CA ALA A 50 -2.49 -3.81 -18.61
C ALA A 50 -2.40 -3.51 -17.11
N PRO A 51 -1.26 -3.04 -16.58
CA PRO A 51 -1.12 -2.78 -15.16
C PRO A 51 -1.95 -1.55 -14.76
N LEU A 52 -2.78 -1.69 -13.73
CA LEU A 52 -3.52 -0.54 -13.16
C LEU A 52 -2.55 0.42 -12.46
N THR A 53 -1.51 -0.12 -11.85
CA THR A 53 -0.49 0.60 -11.06
C THR A 53 0.88 0.07 -11.44
N GLY A 54 1.90 0.91 -11.34
CA GLY A 54 3.30 0.48 -11.45
C GLY A 54 3.78 -0.22 -10.18
N PRO A 55 4.83 0.29 -9.50
CA PRO A 55 5.40 -0.36 -8.33
C PRO A 55 4.41 -0.47 -7.16
N MET A 56 4.54 -1.54 -6.39
CA MET A 56 3.75 -1.77 -5.18
C MET A 56 4.64 -1.66 -3.95
N VAL A 57 4.15 -0.95 -2.93
CA VAL A 57 4.80 -0.83 -1.63
C VAL A 57 3.90 -1.48 -0.59
N ASN A 58 4.44 -2.48 0.12
CA ASN A 58 3.75 -3.15 1.21
C ASN A 58 4.44 -2.81 2.54
N VAL A 59 3.79 -2.00 3.37
CA VAL A 59 4.29 -1.65 4.70
C VAL A 59 3.59 -2.52 5.73
N LYS A 60 4.33 -3.41 6.37
CA LYS A 60 3.83 -4.26 7.46
C LYS A 60 4.45 -3.80 8.77
N PRO A 61 3.67 -3.28 9.74
CA PRO A 61 4.17 -3.16 11.10
C PRO A 61 4.34 -4.58 11.65
N PHE A 62 5.52 -4.86 12.19
CA PHE A 62 5.78 -6.11 12.93
C PHE A 62 5.72 -5.78 14.42
N ASP A 63 4.96 -6.56 15.18
CA ASP A 63 5.11 -6.64 16.63
C ASP A 63 6.16 -7.71 16.92
N ASP A 64 7.24 -7.32 17.60
CA ASP A 64 8.40 -8.19 17.79
C ASP A 64 8.24 -9.16 18.97
N ALA A 65 7.22 -8.97 19.81
CA ALA A 65 6.99 -9.75 21.02
C ALA A 65 5.67 -10.54 20.96
N LEU A 66 5.76 -11.85 21.14
CA LEU A 66 4.60 -12.71 21.40
C LEU A 66 4.49 -12.99 22.90
N ASP A 67 3.27 -12.92 23.43
CA ASP A 67 2.97 -13.33 24.80
C ASP A 67 1.87 -14.41 24.76
N PHE A 68 2.19 -15.59 25.29
CA PHE A 68 1.26 -16.68 25.52
C PHE A 68 1.08 -16.89 27.02
N ALA A 69 0.23 -16.08 27.65
CA ALA A 69 -0.06 -16.16 29.09
C ALA A 69 1.20 -16.11 29.97
N GLY A 70 2.11 -15.19 29.65
CA GLY A 70 3.40 -14.99 30.31
C GLY A 70 4.57 -15.76 29.68
N ALA A 71 4.32 -16.68 28.74
CA ALA A 71 5.37 -17.32 27.96
C ALA A 71 5.74 -16.45 26.75
N THR A 72 6.91 -15.82 26.79
CA THR A 72 7.38 -14.94 25.72
C THR A 72 7.92 -15.72 24.52
N GLY A 73 7.56 -15.31 23.30
CA GLY A 73 8.09 -15.85 22.05
C GLY A 73 8.79 -14.78 21.21
N THR A 74 9.80 -15.20 20.45
CA THR A 74 10.52 -14.33 19.50
C THR A 74 9.98 -14.55 18.09
N VAL A 75 9.59 -13.47 17.41
CA VAL A 75 9.20 -13.52 16.01
C VAL A 75 10.47 -13.62 15.14
N ARG A 76 10.57 -14.67 14.33
CA ARG A 76 11.60 -14.79 13.28
C ARG A 76 10.94 -14.89 11.93
N ASN A 77 11.19 -13.90 11.09
CA ASN A 77 10.70 -13.92 9.72
C ASN A 77 11.58 -14.90 8.90
N LEU A 78 10.97 -15.98 8.40
CA LEU A 78 11.67 -17.00 7.63
C LEU A 78 11.67 -16.69 6.12
N ALA A 79 10.69 -15.90 5.65
CA ALA A 79 10.61 -15.44 4.26
C ALA A 79 9.70 -14.21 4.15
N ALA A 80 10.16 -13.19 3.43
CA ALA A 80 9.28 -12.15 2.91
C ALA A 80 8.74 -12.63 1.56
N GLY A 81 7.47 -13.05 1.54
CA GLY A 81 6.72 -13.21 0.29
C GLY A 81 6.53 -11.88 -0.41
#